data_AF-A0A442J0R4-F1
#
_entry.id   AF-A0A442J0R4-F1
#
_cell.length_a   1.000
_cell.length_b   1.000
_cell.length_c   1.000
_cell.angle_alpha   90.00
_cell.angle_beta   90.00
_cell.angle_gamma   90.00
#
_symmetry.space_group_name_H-M   'P 1'
#
loop_
_entity.id
_entity.type
_entity.pdbx_description
1 polymer ?
#
loop_
_entity_poly.entity_id
_entity_poly.type
_entity_poly.pdbx_seq_one_letter_code
_entity_poly.pdbx_strand_id
1 'polypeptide(L)'
;CLQELRWLYDRRDLAEAKSDLAAWLSKWSARYPRLTTWVEETIEYTLTFFRLPRQHHKHLKSTNILERLNEEIRRRTYVVRIFPNSQSCLRLVRALAVETNENWME
;
A
#
# COMPACT_ATOMS: atom_id res chain seq x y z
N CYS A 1 0.24 12.76 -11.24
CA CYS A 1 0.76 11.42 -11.55
C CYS A 1 0.23 10.34 -10.59
N LEU A 2 0.49 10.40 -9.26
CA LEU A 2 0.10 9.32 -8.32
C LEU A 2 -1.42 9.07 -8.21
N GLN A 3 -2.23 10.14 -8.15
CA GLN A 3 -3.69 10.00 -8.12
C GLN A 3 -4.24 9.34 -9.39
N GLU A 4 -3.66 9.65 -10.55
CA GLU A 4 -4.03 9.03 -11.83
C GLU A 4 -3.66 7.54 -11.86
N LEU A 5 -2.53 7.17 -11.28
CA LEU A 5 -2.11 5.76 -11.15
C LEU A 5 -3.08 4.97 -10.26
N ARG A 6 -3.66 5.60 -9.23
CA ARG A 6 -4.69 4.98 -8.39
C ARG A 6 -5.98 4.70 -9.17
N TRP A 7 -6.37 5.57 -10.11
CA TRP A 7 -7.57 5.38 -10.92
C TRP A 7 -7.53 4.14 -11.81
N LEU A 8 -6.33 3.61 -12.11
CA LEU A 8 -6.19 2.35 -12.83
C LEU A 8 -6.98 1.22 -12.16
N TYR A 9 -7.05 1.18 -10.83
CA TYR A 9 -7.77 0.16 -10.05
C TYR A 9 -9.28 0.44 -9.88
N ASP A 10 -9.78 1.52 -10.48
CA ASP A 10 -11.21 1.81 -10.60
C ASP A 10 -11.79 1.32 -11.94
N ARG A 11 -10.93 0.80 -12.84
CA ARG A 11 -11.33 0.29 -14.16
C ARG A 11 -12.12 -1.01 -14.09
N ARG A 12 -12.84 -1.31 -15.18
CA ARG A 12 -13.74 -2.46 -15.23
C ARG A 12 -12.99 -3.77 -15.34
N ASP A 13 -11.91 -3.77 -16.11
CA ASP A 13 -11.10 -4.95 -16.38
C ASP A 13 -9.62 -4.59 -16.59
N LEU A 14 -8.81 -5.64 -16.69
CA LEU A 14 -7.37 -5.55 -16.87
C LEU A 14 -6.98 -4.87 -18.19
N ALA A 15 -7.77 -5.05 -19.26
CA ALA A 15 -7.43 -4.48 -20.56
C ALA A 15 -7.57 -2.96 -20.55
N GLU A 16 -8.65 -2.44 -19.97
CA GLU A 16 -8.86 -1.01 -19.75
C GLU A 16 -7.74 -0.42 -18.88
N ALA A 17 -7.37 -1.10 -17.78
CA ALA A 17 -6.27 -0.65 -16.91
C ALA A 17 -4.91 -0.60 -17.63
N LYS A 18 -4.60 -1.58 -18.50
CA LYS A 18 -3.36 -1.60 -19.29
C LYS A 18 -3.31 -0.50 -20.35
N SER A 19 -4.44 -0.21 -21.00
CA SER A 19 -4.54 0.90 -21.95
C SER A 19 -4.28 2.24 -21.26
N ASP A 20 -4.91 2.47 -20.12
CA ASP A 20 -4.70 3.69 -19.32
C ASP A 20 -3.27 3.80 -18.78
N LEU A 21 -2.67 2.67 -18.39
CA LEU A 21 -1.27 2.62 -17.96
C LEU A 21 -0.33 3.09 -19.08
N ALA A 22 -0.52 2.62 -20.32
CA ALA A 22 0.29 3.04 -21.46
C ALA A 22 0.17 4.56 -21.72
N ALA A 23 -1.06 5.09 -21.64
CA ALA A 23 -1.31 6.53 -21.75
C ALA A 23 -0.64 7.32 -20.61
N TRP A 24 -0.69 6.79 -19.38
CA TRP A 24 -0.05 7.39 -18.22
C TRP A 24 1.47 7.41 -18.32
N LEU A 25 2.09 6.31 -18.78
CA LEU A 25 3.54 6.21 -19.02
C LEU A 25 3.98 7.24 -20.07
N SER A 26 3.26 7.33 -21.19
CA SER A 26 3.54 8.33 -22.23
C SER A 26 3.46 9.76 -21.70
N LYS A 27 2.44 10.06 -20.87
CA LYS A 27 2.24 11.40 -20.29
C LYS A 27 3.32 11.80 -19.29
N TRP A 28 3.82 10.86 -18.48
CA TRP A 28 4.68 11.18 -17.33
C TRP A 28 6.15 10.80 -17.50
N SER A 29 6.53 10.05 -18.55
CA SER A 29 7.90 9.57 -18.77
C SER A 29 8.92 10.69 -18.86
N ALA A 30 8.58 11.78 -19.57
CA ALA A 30 9.47 12.94 -19.72
C ALA A 30 9.73 13.67 -18.40
N ARG A 31 8.73 13.75 -17.51
CA ARG A 31 8.84 14.51 -16.25
C ARG A 31 9.35 13.66 -15.09
N TYR A 32 9.00 12.37 -15.07
CA TYR A 32 9.30 11.44 -13.98
C TYR A 32 9.82 10.09 -14.51
N PRO A 33 11.00 10.06 -15.16
CA PRO A 33 11.53 8.84 -15.79
C PRO A 33 11.74 7.71 -14.77
N ARG A 34 12.33 8.00 -13.60
CA ARG A 34 12.54 6.99 -12.55
C ARG A 34 11.25 6.34 -12.06
N LEU A 35 10.19 7.14 -11.89
CA LEU A 35 8.89 6.63 -11.43
C LEU A 35 8.24 5.76 -12.51
N THR A 36 8.27 6.22 -13.76
CA THR A 36 7.62 5.51 -14.87
C THR A 36 8.33 4.19 -15.18
N THR A 37 9.66 4.16 -15.18
CA THR A 37 10.43 2.89 -15.27
C THR A 37 10.07 1.94 -14.14
N TRP A 38 10.09 2.40 -12.89
CA TRP A 38 9.72 1.55 -11.75
C TRP A 38 8.29 1.01 -11.85
N VAL A 39 7.33 1.85 -12.28
CA VAL A 39 5.95 1.43 -12.50
C VAL A 39 5.89 0.35 -13.59
N GLU A 40 6.53 0.57 -14.73
CA GLU A 40 6.54 -0.39 -15.85
C GLU A 40 7.11 -1.75 -15.44
N GLU A 41 8.15 -1.78 -14.63
CA GLU A 41 8.79 -3.00 -14.13
C GLU A 41 7.98 -3.75 -13.06
N THR A 42 7.14 -3.05 -12.29
CA THR A 42 6.53 -3.62 -11.05
C THR A 42 5.01 -3.71 -11.06
N ILE A 43 4.31 -2.93 -11.89
CA ILE A 43 2.85 -2.83 -11.80
C ILE A 43 2.12 -4.11 -12.21
N GLU A 44 2.71 -4.96 -13.05
CA GLU A 44 2.09 -6.24 -13.42
C GLU A 44 1.84 -7.13 -12.18
N TYR A 45 2.68 -7.05 -11.14
CA TYR A 45 2.45 -7.79 -9.88
C TYR A 45 1.15 -7.37 -9.18
N THR A 46 0.81 -6.09 -9.24
CA THR A 46 -0.37 -5.54 -8.57
C THR A 46 -1.64 -5.72 -9.40
N LEU A 47 -1.54 -5.87 -10.73
CA LEU A 47 -2.68 -6.08 -11.62
C LEU A 47 -3.39 -7.44 -11.42
N THR A 48 -2.79 -8.36 -10.65
CA THR A 48 -3.48 -9.57 -10.13
C THR A 48 -4.78 -9.21 -9.40
N PHE A 49 -4.90 -7.98 -8.89
CA PHE A 49 -6.12 -7.38 -8.37
C PHE A 49 -7.37 -7.65 -9.25
N PHE A 50 -7.24 -7.56 -10.57
CA PHE A 50 -8.35 -7.75 -11.51
C PHE A 50 -8.83 -9.20 -11.62
N ARG A 51 -8.05 -10.17 -11.12
CA ARG A 51 -8.44 -11.59 -11.09
C ARG A 51 -9.32 -11.93 -9.89
N LEU A 52 -9.38 -11.06 -8.89
CA LEU A 52 -10.15 -11.28 -7.66
C LEU A 52 -11.60 -10.82 -7.82
N PRO A 53 -12.56 -11.44 -7.09
CA PRO A 53 -13.95 -10.99 -7.08
C PRO A 53 -14.09 -9.50 -6.73
N ARG A 54 -14.96 -8.78 -7.46
CA ARG A 54 -15.15 -7.32 -7.29
C ARG A 54 -15.58 -6.91 -5.88
N GLN A 55 -16.23 -7.81 -5.14
CA GLN A 55 -16.63 -7.57 -3.75
C GLN A 55 -15.41 -7.32 -2.83
N HIS A 56 -14.25 -7.90 -3.14
CA HIS A 56 -13.03 -7.71 -2.36
C HIS A 56 -12.26 -6.43 -2.74
N HIS A 57 -12.52 -5.87 -3.92
CA HIS A 57 -11.76 -4.71 -4.45
C HIS A 57 -11.81 -3.50 -3.53
N LYS A 58 -12.94 -3.25 -2.86
CA LYS A 58 -13.08 -2.14 -1.90
C LYS A 58 -12.06 -2.24 -0.76
N HIS A 59 -11.88 -3.43 -0.21
CA HIS A 59 -10.97 -3.67 0.92
C HIS A 59 -9.52 -3.72 0.45
N LEU A 60 -9.24 -4.35 -0.69
CA LEU A 60 -7.89 -4.48 -1.24
C LEU A 60 -7.27 -3.14 -1.67
N LYS A 61 -8.08 -2.16 -2.09
CA LYS A 61 -7.61 -0.82 -2.44
C LYS A 61 -7.30 0.05 -1.22
N SER A 62 -7.81 -0.29 -0.05
CA SER A 62 -7.62 0.51 1.15
C SER A 62 -6.35 0.09 1.88
N THR A 63 -5.45 1.03 2.10
CA THR A 63 -4.31 0.84 3.01
C THR A 63 -4.59 1.39 4.40
N ASN A 64 -5.81 1.89 4.68
CA ASN A 64 -6.12 2.62 5.91
C ASN A 64 -5.77 1.84 7.19
N ILE A 65 -6.06 0.54 7.22
CA ILE A 65 -5.75 -0.31 8.38
C ILE A 65 -4.24 -0.43 8.57
N LEU A 66 -3.51 -0.65 7.48
CA LEU A 66 -2.04 -0.79 7.49
C LEU A 66 -1.36 0.54 7.87
N GLU A 67 -1.80 1.66 7.28
CA GLU A 67 -1.30 3.00 7.58
C GLU A 67 -1.55 3.34 9.06
N ARG A 68 -2.77 3.11 9.56
CA ARG A 68 -3.11 3.37 10.97
C ARG A 68 -2.26 2.55 11.93
N LEU A 69 -2.03 1.26 11.65
CA LEU A 69 -1.15 0.41 12.46
C LEU A 69 0.31 0.91 12.41
N ASN A 70 0.81 1.27 11.23
CA ASN A 70 2.16 1.79 11.05
C ASN A 70 2.36 3.14 11.74
N GLU A 71 1.37 4.04 11.69
CA GLU A 71 1.36 5.30 12.42
C GLU A 71 1.47 5.07 13.93
N GLU A 72 0.72 4.11 14.46
CA GLU A 72 0.75 3.77 15.88
C GLU A 72 2.10 3.16 16.30
N ILE A 73 2.67 2.27 15.48
CA ILE A 73 4.03 1.74 15.68
C ILE A 73 5.04 2.89 15.71
N ARG A 74 4.98 3.83 14.75
CA ARG A 74 5.87 5.00 14.71
C ARG A 74 5.68 5.88 15.96
N ARG A 75 4.44 6.13 16.36
CA ARG A 75 4.11 6.96 17.53
C ARG A 75 4.70 6.37 18.81
N ARG A 76 4.49 5.07 19.08
CA ARG A 76 4.98 4.42 20.31
C ARG A 76 6.50 4.26 20.32
N THR A 77 7.11 3.94 19.17
CA THR A 77 8.57 3.82 19.08
C THR A 77 9.27 5.18 19.18
N TYR A 78 8.66 6.26 18.66
CA TYR A 78 9.19 7.61 18.76
C TYR A 78 9.33 8.10 20.21
N VAL A 79 8.38 7.74 21.09
CA VAL A 79 8.45 8.08 22.53
C VAL A 79 9.66 7.44 23.21
N VAL A 80 9.97 6.18 22.87
CA VAL A 80 11.10 5.44 23.46
C VAL A 80 12.45 5.98 22.98
N ARG A 81 12.52 6.49 21.73
CA ARG A 81 13.71 7.01 21.02
C ARG A 81 14.84 6.00 20.79
N ILE A 82 15.34 5.34 21.83
CA ILE A 82 16.44 4.38 21.78
C ILE A 82 16.04 3.12 22.54
N PHE A 83 16.12 1.97 21.87
CA PHE A 83 15.90 0.68 22.51
C PHE A 83 17.24 0.05 22.93
N PRO A 84 17.31 -0.60 24.10
CA PRO A 84 18.55 -1.22 24.58
C PRO A 84 18.99 -2.43 23.75
N ASN A 85 18.05 -3.07 23.02
CA ASN A 85 18.30 -4.15 22.06
C ASN A 85 17.08 -4.37 21.15
N SER A 86 17.26 -5.13 20.08
CA SER A 86 16.21 -5.46 19.11
C SER A 86 15.01 -6.19 19.75
N GLN A 87 15.26 -7.07 20.73
CA GLN A 87 14.21 -7.80 21.45
C GLN A 87 13.27 -6.86 22.22
N SER A 88 13.79 -5.75 22.72
CA SER A 88 12.98 -4.76 23.44
C SER A 88 12.03 -4.00 22.52
N CYS A 89 12.49 -3.63 21.31
CA CYS A 89 11.63 -3.06 20.28
C CYS A 89 10.56 -4.07 19.83
N LEU A 90 10.97 -5.32 19.60
CA LEU A 90 10.06 -6.38 19.19
C LEU A 90 8.95 -6.65 20.21
N ARG A 91 9.26 -6.61 21.51
CA ARG A 91 8.25 -6.74 22.59
C ARG A 91 7.20 -5.64 22.51
N LEU A 92 7.60 -4.38 22.30
CA LEU A 92 6.67 -3.26 22.18
C LEU A 92 5.77 -3.39 20.95
N VAL A 93 6.35 -3.73 19.78
CA VAL A 93 5.58 -3.89 18.53
C VAL A 93 4.60 -5.06 18.65
N ARG A 94 5.01 -6.18 19.26
CA ARG A 94 4.13 -7.33 19.49
C ARG A 94 2.99 -7.01 20.45
N ALA A 95 3.28 -6.32 21.55
CA ALA A 95 2.24 -5.90 22.50
C ALA A 95 1.18 -5.02 21.81
N LEU A 96 1.61 -4.06 20.98
CA LEU A 96 0.69 -3.24 20.18
C LEU A 96 -0.13 -4.07 19.18
N ALA A 97 0.49 -5.06 18.52
CA ALA A 97 -0.23 -5.92 17.58
C ALA A 97 -1.31 -6.76 18.27
N VAL A 98 -1.02 -7.29 19.47
CA VAL A 98 -2.00 -8.03 20.29
C VAL A 98 -3.14 -7.12 20.72
N GLU A 99 -2.83 -5.95 21.31
CA GLU A 99 -3.83 -4.95 21.70
C GLU A 99 -4.72 -4.53 20.53
N THR A 100 -4.13 -4.32 19.35
CA THR A 100 -4.89 -3.96 18.14
C THR A 100 -5.83 -5.10 17.71
N ASN A 101 -5.35 -6.34 17.78
CA ASN A 101 -6.16 -7.51 17.44
C ASN A 101 -7.33 -7.70 18.43
N GLU A 102 -7.08 -7.56 19.73
CA GLU A 102 -8.11 -7.63 20.77
C GLU A 102 -9.21 -6.59 20.52
N ASN A 103 -8.84 -5.34 20.26
CA ASN A 103 -9.78 -4.25 19.94
C ASN A 103 -10.59 -4.48 18.64
N TRP A 104 -10.13 -5.34 17.72
CA TRP A 104 -10.88 -5.67 16.50
C TRP A 104 -11.84 -6.84 16.68
N MET A 105 -11.64 -7.67 17.70
CA MET A 105 -12.51 -8.79 18.01
C MET A 105 -13.68 -8.42 18.91
N GLU A 106 -13.56 -7.32 19.67
CA GLU A 106 -14.66 -6.68 20.41
C GLU A 106 -15.69 -6.04 19.47
#